data_AF-A0A1X3P4F4-F1
#
_entry.id   AF-A0A1X3P4F4-F1
#
_cell.length_a   1.000
_cell.length_b   1.000
_cell.length_c   1.000
_cell.angle_alpha   90.00
_cell.angle_beta   90.00
_cell.angle_gamma   90.00
#
_symmetry.space_group_name_H-M   'P 1'
#
loop_
_entity.id
_entity.type
_entity.pdbx_description
1 polymer ?
#
loop_
_entity_poly.entity_id
_entity_poly.type
_entity_poly.pdbx_seq_one_letter_code
_entity_poly.pdbx_strand_id
1 'polypeptide(L)'
;MMDLRGVDPDELMWEPRLNRVAAQLVTKAGARDGGSITWLSTRQGVLAARGRRYVIDGAINHESAVAAAIVDDKDLSRRFLEAAGVRTPRGIAARDAEEAVAWAETLHGPVVVKPQIGSRGRGVTVGLADAESIRAAYKRAAKRGRGVVVEEQIPFAEEYRCVVTPHQCFGVIRRVLPRVVGDGVSTVEELIDAKNIVRRQNPMLERLPIPKDHVVETVLAAQGLSLASVPAPEDEVLVRNVGGLSGGGEPHEVSDTVASEVPALAVAAAGALPGFHWGGIDVVTDERTGEPCVLEANINAGYGGATHPVEGSPRDVAGAVWTMRREHGSADAEPIGPVPLVSAAPRTVREHVGEAWPSGVQSALLGQVMQSLLTEEGWHVLSLGGVFHARRQSGEEFWFLRSGATTSDMLSPRRFMRRHGMFRRLLAEAQVLRPKGALVSEPADCRRAFGGTKPRLTLIPEKASWGASSSAQCPTTWPWNWSAPREESGTRRCAEPVSDSASTQDVTEAGASRGHVPMTLRCRSMYWRRPSLRLSTRCARYLNSVGRQWTWSCPRVRTANGRDLWWRGWPPGPRWPGTIT
;
A
#
# COMPACT_ATOMS: atom_id res chain seq x y z
N MET A 1 11.05 -25.18 -5.09
CA MET A 1 10.46 -24.40 -6.20
C MET A 1 9.04 -24.00 -5.81
N MET A 2 8.77 -22.70 -5.63
CA MET A 2 7.43 -22.20 -5.29
C MET A 2 6.50 -22.28 -6.51
N ASP A 3 5.31 -22.88 -6.36
CA ASP A 3 4.23 -22.82 -7.34
C ASP A 3 3.55 -21.44 -7.24
N LEU A 4 3.74 -20.60 -8.26
CA LEU A 4 3.30 -19.20 -8.32
C LEU A 4 2.04 -19.01 -9.19
N ARG A 5 1.28 -20.06 -9.47
CA ARG A 5 0.08 -19.97 -10.31
C ARG A 5 -1.06 -19.27 -9.56
N GLY A 6 -1.27 -17.98 -9.84
CA GLY A 6 -2.45 -17.22 -9.39
C GLY A 6 -2.20 -15.82 -8.81
N VAL A 7 -0.99 -15.27 -8.93
CA VAL A 7 -0.73 -13.85 -8.61
C VAL A 7 -0.80 -13.05 -9.91
N ASP A 8 -1.70 -12.07 -9.96
CA ASP A 8 -1.83 -11.12 -11.08
C ASP A 8 -0.49 -10.39 -11.32
N PRO A 9 0.10 -10.48 -12.53
CA PRO A 9 1.34 -9.79 -12.88
C PRO A 9 1.24 -8.26 -12.80
N ASP A 10 0.03 -7.69 -12.94
CA ASP A 10 -0.18 -6.25 -13.05
C ASP A 10 -0.43 -5.55 -11.70
N GLU A 11 -0.56 -6.30 -10.61
CA GLU A 11 -0.64 -5.76 -9.24
C GLU A 11 0.73 -5.31 -8.65
N LEU A 12 1.81 -5.42 -9.42
CA LEU A 12 3.17 -5.55 -8.86
C LEU A 12 4.26 -4.73 -9.57
N MET A 13 3.94 -3.50 -9.96
CA MET A 13 4.94 -2.59 -10.51
C MET A 13 5.63 -1.77 -9.39
N TRP A 14 6.85 -2.22 -9.07
CA TRP A 14 7.99 -1.53 -8.42
C TRP A 14 8.08 -1.49 -6.88
N GLU A 15 7.01 -1.17 -6.16
CA GLU A 15 6.97 -1.07 -4.68
C GLU A 15 6.99 -2.40 -3.86
N PRO A 16 6.56 -3.57 -4.37
CA PRO A 16 6.44 -4.79 -3.58
C PRO A 16 7.75 -5.51 -3.19
N ARG A 17 8.90 -5.15 -3.76
CA ARG A 17 10.08 -6.05 -3.80
C ARG A 17 11.03 -5.92 -2.60
N LEU A 18 11.32 -4.70 -2.13
CA LEU A 18 12.06 -4.50 -0.88
C LEU A 18 11.28 -5.03 0.34
N ASN A 19 9.97 -4.80 0.33
CA ASN A 19 9.06 -5.33 1.33
C ASN A 19 8.99 -6.86 1.28
N ARG A 20 9.13 -7.48 0.10
CA ARG A 20 9.24 -8.94 0.00
C ARG A 20 10.45 -9.48 0.74
N VAL A 21 11.64 -8.87 0.57
CA VAL A 21 12.84 -9.35 1.28
C VAL A 21 12.67 -9.21 2.78
N ALA A 22 12.17 -8.07 3.26
CA ALA A 22 11.88 -7.89 4.69
C ALA A 22 10.92 -8.96 5.23
N ALA A 23 9.80 -9.22 4.55
CA ALA A 23 8.86 -10.28 4.92
C ALA A 23 9.52 -11.67 4.93
N GLN A 24 10.37 -11.97 3.94
CA GLN A 24 11.09 -13.24 3.89
C GLN A 24 12.11 -13.39 5.02
N LEU A 25 12.80 -12.32 5.38
CA LEU A 25 13.78 -12.34 6.48
C LEU A 25 13.10 -12.58 7.84
N VAL A 26 12.01 -11.86 8.16
CA VAL A 26 11.31 -12.05 9.43
C VAL A 26 10.62 -13.42 9.51
N THR A 27 10.14 -13.93 8.37
CA THR A 27 9.53 -15.28 8.33
C THR A 27 10.57 -16.38 8.43
N LYS A 28 11.79 -16.17 7.93
CA LYS A 28 12.93 -17.05 8.19
C LYS A 28 13.31 -17.05 9.67
N ALA A 29 13.32 -15.89 10.33
CA ALA A 29 13.50 -15.83 11.79
C ALA A 29 12.39 -16.59 12.53
N GLY A 30 11.14 -16.44 12.11
CA GLY A 30 10.01 -17.23 12.63
C GLY A 30 10.11 -18.73 12.38
N ALA A 31 10.60 -19.14 11.22
CA ALA A 31 10.79 -20.55 10.88
C ALA A 31 11.92 -21.20 11.71
N ARG A 32 12.99 -20.47 12.01
CA ARG A 32 14.03 -20.92 12.97
C ARG A 32 13.46 -21.16 14.36
N ASP A 33 12.36 -20.49 14.69
CA ASP A 33 11.60 -20.66 15.94
C ASP A 33 10.46 -21.70 15.83
N GLY A 34 10.54 -22.61 14.85
CA GLY A 34 9.55 -23.68 14.64
C GLY A 34 8.24 -23.21 14.01
N GLY A 35 8.19 -21.97 13.51
CA GLY A 35 7.01 -21.41 12.85
C GLY A 35 6.84 -21.86 11.40
N SER A 36 5.61 -21.72 10.89
CA SER A 36 5.28 -21.93 9.48
C SER A 36 4.44 -20.78 8.94
N ILE A 37 4.65 -20.40 7.69
CA ILE A 37 3.94 -19.28 7.07
C ILE A 37 2.98 -19.75 5.97
N THR A 38 1.74 -19.25 6.04
CA THR A 38 0.80 -19.22 4.93
C THR A 38 0.93 -17.87 4.21
N TRP A 39 1.46 -17.88 2.99
CA TRP A 39 1.57 -16.68 2.18
C TRP A 39 0.22 -16.30 1.58
N LEU A 40 -0.16 -15.03 1.73
CA LEU A 40 -1.37 -14.46 1.15
C LEU A 40 -1.05 -13.60 -0.07
N SER A 41 0.19 -13.11 -0.18
CA SER A 41 0.76 -12.46 -1.36
C SER A 41 2.28 -12.60 -1.34
N THR A 42 2.99 -11.93 -2.25
CA THR A 42 4.46 -11.93 -2.29
C THR A 42 5.13 -11.21 -1.11
N ARG A 43 4.38 -10.42 -0.34
CA ARG A 43 4.90 -9.65 0.81
C ARG A 43 4.05 -9.76 2.08
N GLN A 44 2.89 -10.40 2.00
CA GLN A 44 1.94 -10.54 3.10
C GLN A 44 1.64 -12.01 3.39
N GLY A 45 1.53 -12.36 4.66
CA GLY A 45 1.23 -13.71 5.08
C GLY A 45 0.82 -13.81 6.55
N VAL A 46 0.43 -15.01 6.95
CA VAL A 46 0.15 -15.37 8.35
C VAL A 46 1.21 -16.37 8.78
N LEU A 47 2.05 -15.98 9.73
CA LEU A 47 3.05 -16.83 10.34
C LEU A 47 2.44 -17.44 11.61
N ALA A 48 2.34 -18.76 11.67
CA ALA A 48 1.95 -19.51 12.86
C ALA A 48 3.21 -19.96 13.60
N ALA A 49 3.37 -19.55 14.86
CA ALA A 49 4.50 -19.97 15.70
C ALA A 49 4.09 -19.93 17.18
N ARG A 50 4.56 -20.92 17.97
CA ARG A 50 4.30 -21.02 19.42
C ARG A 50 2.82 -20.85 19.81
N GLY A 51 1.93 -21.51 19.07
CA GLY A 51 0.48 -21.45 19.33
C GLY A 51 -0.21 -20.13 18.95
N ARG A 52 0.53 -19.16 18.39
CA ARG A 52 0.01 -17.84 17.99
C ARG A 52 0.10 -17.64 16.48
N ARG A 53 -0.69 -16.69 15.97
CA ARG A 53 -0.72 -16.29 14.56
C ARG A 53 -0.33 -14.82 14.42
N TYR A 54 0.65 -14.54 13.56
CA TYR A 54 1.21 -13.21 13.34
C TYR A 54 0.98 -12.79 11.90
N VAL A 55 0.42 -11.59 11.73
CA VAL A 55 0.26 -11.00 10.39
C VAL A 55 1.59 -10.37 9.97
N ILE A 56 2.12 -10.79 8.82
CA ILE A 56 3.33 -10.25 8.22
C ILE A 56 2.92 -9.31 7.07
N ASP A 57 3.48 -8.10 7.05
CA ASP A 57 3.20 -7.08 6.03
C ASP A 57 4.47 -6.35 5.56
N GLY A 58 5.34 -7.06 4.87
CA GLY A 58 6.61 -6.48 4.44
C GLY A 58 7.54 -6.15 5.61
N ALA A 59 8.03 -4.91 5.65
CA ALA A 59 8.85 -4.40 6.73
C ALA A 59 8.04 -3.75 7.87
N ILE A 60 6.73 -3.56 7.67
CA ILE A 60 5.84 -3.00 8.70
C ILE A 60 5.67 -4.02 9.82
N ASN A 61 5.76 -3.53 11.05
CA ASN A 61 5.71 -4.29 12.28
C ASN A 61 4.58 -3.77 13.20
N HIS A 62 4.91 -3.39 14.45
CA HIS A 62 3.99 -2.95 15.51
C HIS A 62 3.70 -1.45 15.50
N GLU A 63 3.97 -0.76 14.40
CA GLU A 63 3.62 0.65 14.32
C GLU A 63 2.11 0.83 14.45
N SER A 64 1.71 1.79 15.27
CA SER A 64 0.30 2.12 15.42
C SER A 64 -0.23 2.88 14.20
N ALA A 65 -1.55 2.85 14.01
CA ALA A 65 -2.21 3.66 13.00
C ALA A 65 -2.00 5.16 13.25
N VAL A 66 -1.89 5.56 14.53
CA VAL A 66 -1.57 6.95 14.93
C VAL A 66 -0.18 7.33 14.45
N ALA A 67 0.85 6.54 14.77
CA ALA A 67 2.22 6.80 14.30
C ALA A 67 2.29 6.87 12.79
N ALA A 68 1.57 5.99 12.07
CA ALA A 68 1.49 6.05 10.63
C ALA A 68 0.95 7.39 10.11
N ALA A 69 -0.11 7.91 10.74
CA ALA A 69 -0.69 9.19 10.36
C ALA A 69 0.23 10.38 10.68
N ILE A 70 0.98 10.31 11.79
CA ILE A 70 1.97 11.32 12.15
C ILE A 70 3.12 11.30 11.15
N VAL A 71 3.70 10.13 10.90
CA VAL A 71 4.87 9.93 10.03
C VAL A 71 4.58 10.24 8.56
N ASP A 72 3.36 9.95 8.08
CA ASP A 72 2.95 10.28 6.71
C ASP A 72 2.82 11.81 6.50
N ASP A 73 2.72 12.61 7.58
CA ASP A 73 2.65 14.07 7.56
C ASP A 73 3.96 14.70 8.04
N LYS A 74 4.73 15.26 7.10
CA LYS A 74 6.06 15.81 7.39
C LYS A 74 6.03 17.01 8.32
N ASP A 75 5.01 17.87 8.23
CA ASP A 75 4.90 19.01 9.13
C ASP A 75 4.55 18.54 10.54
N LEU A 76 3.61 17.60 10.64
CA LEU A 76 3.21 17.05 11.93
C LEU A 76 4.37 16.31 12.61
N SER A 77 5.09 15.46 11.87
CA SER A 77 6.30 14.78 12.36
C SER A 77 7.33 15.77 12.88
N ARG A 78 7.67 16.80 12.08
CA ARG A 78 8.60 17.87 12.48
C ARG A 78 8.18 18.52 13.80
N ARG A 79 6.90 18.89 13.94
CA ARG A 79 6.37 19.52 15.16
C ARG A 79 6.50 18.64 16.40
N PHE A 80 6.33 17.32 16.27
CA PHE A 80 6.57 16.39 17.38
C PHE A 80 8.05 16.32 17.76
N LEU A 81 8.93 16.26 16.76
CA LEU A 81 10.38 16.25 16.99
C LEU A 81 10.84 17.53 17.68
N GLU A 82 10.42 18.70 17.18
CA GLU A 82 10.73 20.00 17.78
C GLU A 82 10.21 20.11 19.22
N ALA A 83 8.97 19.69 19.47
CA ALA A 83 8.39 19.73 20.82
C ALA A 83 9.14 18.82 21.82
N ALA A 84 9.79 17.76 21.34
CA ALA A 84 10.63 16.88 22.13
C ALA A 84 12.11 17.31 22.20
N GLY A 85 12.47 18.46 21.61
CA GLY A 85 13.86 18.93 21.54
C GLY A 85 14.74 18.12 20.60
N VAL A 86 14.17 17.29 19.73
CA VAL A 86 14.90 16.52 18.73
C VAL A 86 15.22 17.42 17.54
N ARG A 87 16.51 17.58 17.25
CA ARG A 87 16.99 18.42 16.14
C ARG A 87 16.48 17.91 14.79
N THR A 88 15.76 18.77 14.08
CA THR A 88 15.19 18.56 12.76
C THR A 88 15.23 19.88 11.99
N PRO A 89 15.24 19.90 10.64
CA PRO A 89 15.24 21.14 9.88
C PRO A 89 14.05 22.03 10.26
N ARG A 90 14.33 23.30 10.55
CA ARG A 90 13.28 24.31 10.74
C ARG A 90 12.46 24.41 9.46
N GLY A 91 11.14 24.51 9.58
CA GLY A 91 10.25 24.52 8.42
C GLY A 91 8.83 24.93 8.77
N ILE A 92 8.03 25.19 7.73
CA ILE A 92 6.58 25.41 7.84
C ILE A 92 5.83 24.66 6.76
N ALA A 93 4.58 24.30 7.05
CA ALA A 93 3.58 23.99 6.03
C ALA A 93 3.05 25.31 5.42
N ALA A 94 3.52 25.66 4.22
CA ALA A 94 3.11 26.87 3.53
C ALA A 94 1.74 26.69 2.84
N ARG A 95 0.87 27.69 2.99
CA ARG A 95 -0.48 27.77 2.40
C ARG A 95 -0.44 28.13 0.92
N ASP A 96 0.53 28.94 0.53
CA ASP A 96 0.77 29.34 -0.85
C ASP A 96 2.27 29.56 -1.12
N ALA A 97 2.59 29.85 -2.38
CA ALA A 97 3.97 30.03 -2.82
C ALA A 97 4.61 31.30 -2.23
N GLU A 98 3.83 32.33 -1.91
CA GLU A 98 4.37 33.58 -1.37
C GLU A 98 4.69 33.43 0.12
N GLU A 99 3.89 32.67 0.88
CA GLU A 99 4.24 32.30 2.25
C GLU A 99 5.52 31.45 2.29
N ALA A 100 5.72 30.55 1.31
CA ALA A 100 6.95 29.79 1.21
C ALA A 100 8.18 30.67 0.93
N VAL A 101 8.05 31.66 0.04
CA VAL A 101 9.10 32.64 -0.26
C VAL A 101 9.39 33.51 0.96
N ALA A 102 8.35 34.11 1.56
CA ALA A 102 8.50 34.98 2.71
C ALA A 102 9.16 34.25 3.89
N TRP A 103 8.82 32.98 4.12
CA TRP A 103 9.49 32.18 5.13
C TRP A 103 10.95 31.88 4.76
N ALA A 104 11.23 31.52 3.50
CA ALA A 104 12.60 31.28 3.05
C ALA A 104 13.48 32.53 3.16
N GLU A 105 12.94 33.73 2.95
CA GLU A 105 13.66 35.00 3.13
C GLU A 105 14.05 35.27 4.59
N THR A 106 13.35 34.66 5.57
CA THR A 106 13.77 34.70 6.99
C THR A 106 14.99 33.81 7.27
N LEU A 107 15.37 32.94 6.32
CA LEU A 107 16.55 32.10 6.41
C LEU A 107 17.70 32.68 5.60
N HIS A 108 18.90 32.64 6.16
CA HIS A 108 20.13 33.01 5.47
C HIS A 108 20.79 31.80 4.81
N GLY A 109 20.05 31.06 3.98
CA GLY A 109 20.55 29.84 3.33
C GLY A 109 19.55 29.17 2.39
N PRO A 110 19.98 28.15 1.62
CA PRO A 110 19.10 27.44 0.70
C PRO A 110 17.98 26.69 1.44
N VAL A 111 16.86 26.51 0.76
CA VAL A 111 15.68 25.79 1.28
C VAL A 111 15.35 24.55 0.46
N VAL A 112 14.65 23.63 1.11
CA VAL A 112 14.01 22.47 0.49
C VAL A 112 12.51 22.70 0.43
N VAL A 113 11.91 22.44 -0.73
CA VAL A 113 10.45 22.48 -0.93
C VAL A 113 9.96 21.07 -1.26
N LYS A 114 9.03 20.54 -0.46
CA LYS A 114 8.52 19.17 -0.58
C LYS A 114 7.02 19.06 -0.31
N PRO A 115 6.30 18.09 -0.90
CA PRO A 115 4.92 17.81 -0.53
C PRO A 115 4.81 17.39 0.94
N GLN A 116 3.81 17.92 1.65
CA GLN A 116 3.56 17.60 3.05
C GLN A 116 3.33 16.10 3.25
N ILE A 117 2.48 15.52 2.40
CA ILE A 117 2.23 14.07 2.34
C ILE A 117 2.96 13.49 1.13
N GLY A 118 3.70 12.39 1.32
CA GLY A 118 4.35 11.66 0.22
C GLY A 118 5.69 11.04 0.63
N SER A 119 6.32 10.31 -0.29
CA SER A 119 7.55 9.56 -0.02
C SER A 119 8.48 9.48 -1.24
N ARG A 120 9.72 8.97 -1.03
CA ARG A 120 10.73 8.68 -2.07
C ARG A 120 11.24 9.89 -2.84
N GLY A 121 11.35 11.05 -2.20
CA GLY A 121 11.83 12.26 -2.86
C GLY A 121 10.92 12.78 -3.98
N ARG A 122 9.74 12.20 -4.21
CA ARG A 122 8.87 12.59 -5.33
C ARG A 122 8.29 13.98 -5.10
N GLY A 123 8.72 14.92 -5.93
CA GLY A 123 8.31 16.33 -5.83
C GLY A 123 9.10 17.14 -4.81
N VAL A 124 10.15 16.57 -4.23
CA VAL A 124 11.14 17.31 -3.46
C VAL A 124 12.01 18.10 -4.43
N THR A 125 12.25 19.37 -4.14
CA THR A 125 13.26 20.20 -4.79
C THR A 125 14.17 20.77 -3.71
N VAL A 126 15.48 20.64 -3.89
CA VAL A 126 16.52 21.09 -2.96
C VAL A 126 17.34 22.21 -3.60
N GLY A 127 18.17 22.89 -2.82
CA GLY A 127 19.14 23.89 -3.30
C GLY A 127 18.50 25.20 -3.74
N LEU A 128 17.31 25.53 -3.24
CA LEU A 128 16.56 26.70 -3.68
C LEU A 128 17.02 27.93 -2.91
N ALA A 129 17.53 28.94 -3.59
CA ALA A 129 18.08 30.15 -2.98
C ALA A 129 17.35 31.44 -3.41
N ASP A 130 16.51 31.38 -4.44
CA ASP A 130 15.82 32.54 -5.02
C ASP A 130 14.30 32.34 -5.04
N ALA A 131 13.57 33.46 -4.99
CA ALA A 131 12.11 33.46 -4.91
C ALA A 131 11.42 32.82 -6.13
N GLU A 132 12.01 32.91 -7.33
CA GLU A 132 11.40 32.35 -8.53
C GLU A 132 11.48 30.81 -8.53
N SER A 133 12.65 30.26 -8.20
CA SER A 133 12.85 28.82 -8.09
C SER A 133 11.99 28.21 -6.98
N ILE A 134 11.82 28.91 -5.84
CA ILE A 134 10.92 28.52 -4.75
C ILE A 134 9.47 28.46 -5.22
N ARG A 135 8.96 29.49 -5.91
CA ARG A 135 7.59 29.50 -6.46
C ARG A 135 7.38 28.36 -7.46
N ALA A 136 8.35 28.10 -8.31
CA ALA A 136 8.29 26.99 -9.27
C ALA A 136 8.27 25.63 -8.56
N ALA A 137 9.11 25.45 -7.53
CA ALA A 137 9.14 24.25 -6.71
C ALA A 137 7.83 24.03 -5.96
N TYR A 138 7.27 25.09 -5.36
CA TYR A 138 5.97 25.05 -4.68
C TYR A 138 4.87 24.53 -5.63
N LYS A 139 4.77 25.12 -6.83
CA LYS A 139 3.80 24.69 -7.85
C LYS A 139 3.97 23.21 -8.23
N ARG A 140 5.20 22.68 -8.28
CA ARG A 140 5.46 21.27 -8.56
C ARG A 140 5.09 20.35 -7.39
N ALA A 141 5.35 20.79 -6.16
CA ALA A 141 5.03 20.04 -4.94
C ALA A 141 3.50 19.99 -4.71
N ALA A 142 2.82 21.13 -4.89
CA ALA A 142 1.37 21.27 -4.69
C ALA A 142 0.54 20.35 -5.60
N LYS A 143 1.06 19.97 -6.79
CA LYS A 143 0.39 19.00 -7.69
C LYS A 143 0.30 17.58 -7.11
N ARG A 144 1.06 17.25 -6.05
CA ARG A 144 1.21 15.87 -5.54
C ARG A 144 0.43 15.59 -4.26
N GLY A 145 -0.18 16.58 -3.62
CA GLY A 145 -0.85 16.36 -2.34
C GLY A 145 -1.54 17.59 -1.77
N ARG A 146 -2.08 17.42 -0.58
CA ARG A 146 -2.74 18.49 0.19
C ARG A 146 -1.70 19.14 1.10
N GLY A 147 -0.97 20.12 0.57
CA GLY A 147 0.01 20.90 1.33
C GLY A 147 1.45 20.76 0.85
N VAL A 148 2.23 21.81 1.12
CA VAL A 148 3.66 21.92 0.77
C VAL A 148 4.40 22.37 2.02
N VAL A 149 5.52 21.71 2.30
CA VAL A 149 6.46 22.08 3.35
C VAL A 149 7.64 22.78 2.69
N VAL A 150 8.04 23.91 3.28
CA VAL A 150 9.31 24.56 3.02
C VAL A 150 10.15 24.45 4.30
N GLU A 151 11.41 24.05 4.16
CA GLU A 151 12.32 23.84 5.29
C GLU A 151 13.75 24.30 4.96
N GLU A 152 14.56 24.56 5.98
CA GLU A 152 15.97 24.87 5.79
C GLU A 152 16.69 23.67 5.20
N GLN A 153 17.64 23.91 4.30
CA GLN A 153 18.50 22.85 3.82
C GLN A 153 19.70 22.68 4.76
N ILE A 154 19.82 21.49 5.35
CA ILE A 154 21.02 21.10 6.10
C ILE A 154 22.08 20.65 5.09
N PRO A 155 23.29 21.24 5.08
CA PRO A 155 24.42 20.72 4.31
C PRO A 155 24.98 19.48 5.01
N PHE A 156 25.21 18.40 4.26
CA PHE A 156 25.71 17.14 4.79
C PHE A 156 26.53 16.37 3.74
N ALA A 157 27.55 15.66 4.22
CA ALA A 157 28.32 14.71 3.40
C ALA A 157 27.66 13.33 3.40
N GLU A 158 27.09 12.94 4.53
CA GLU A 158 26.57 11.59 4.75
C GLU A 158 25.12 11.62 5.23
N GLU A 159 24.30 10.76 4.61
CA GLU A 159 22.93 10.47 5.02
C GLU A 159 22.87 9.05 5.55
N TYR A 160 22.26 8.88 6.72
CA TYR A 160 22.07 7.59 7.37
C TYR A 160 20.60 7.25 7.48
N ARG A 161 20.30 5.96 7.36
CA ARG A 161 19.04 5.36 7.80
C ARG A 161 19.30 4.54 9.04
N CYS A 162 18.79 5.01 10.17
CA CYS A 162 18.81 4.28 11.43
C CYS A 162 17.55 3.44 11.53
N VAL A 163 17.67 2.13 11.75
CA VAL A 163 16.52 1.24 11.98
C VAL A 163 16.34 1.07 13.48
N VAL A 164 15.23 1.58 14.03
CA VAL A 164 15.13 1.88 15.47
C VAL A 164 13.78 1.54 16.08
N THR A 165 13.77 1.54 17.41
CA THR A 165 12.60 1.64 18.30
C THR A 165 12.82 2.82 19.25
N PRO A 166 11.83 3.20 20.07
CA PRO A 166 12.03 4.17 21.15
C PRO A 166 13.08 3.77 22.19
N HIS A 167 13.61 2.54 22.13
CA HIS A 167 14.53 2.02 23.13
C HIS A 167 15.94 1.74 22.60
N GLN A 168 16.08 1.44 21.30
CA GLN A 168 17.37 1.07 20.72
C GLN A 168 17.42 1.24 19.21
N CYS A 169 18.64 1.40 18.70
CA CYS A 169 18.96 1.33 17.27
C CYS A 169 19.56 -0.03 16.93
N PHE A 170 18.99 -0.72 15.94
CA PHE A 170 19.42 -2.06 15.52
C PHE A 170 20.40 -2.06 14.36
N GLY A 171 20.52 -0.95 13.65
CA GLY A 171 21.41 -0.81 12.51
C GLY A 171 21.40 0.61 11.97
N VAL A 172 22.57 1.11 11.59
CA VAL A 172 22.77 2.39 10.93
C VAL A 172 23.33 2.13 9.55
N ILE A 173 22.59 2.55 8.53
CA ILE A 173 22.91 2.30 7.13
C ILE A 173 23.28 3.64 6.50
N ARG A 174 24.55 3.86 6.17
CA ARG A 174 24.97 4.98 5.32
C ARG A 174 24.44 4.76 3.90
N ARG A 175 23.74 5.76 3.36
CA ARG A 175 23.18 5.73 2.01
C ARG A 175 24.17 6.31 1.03
N VAL A 176 24.89 5.43 0.37
CA VAL A 176 25.90 5.82 -0.60
C VAL A 176 25.23 6.14 -1.94
N LEU A 177 25.54 7.33 -2.48
CA LEU A 177 25.07 7.76 -3.79
C LEU A 177 25.64 6.86 -4.90
N PRO A 178 24.89 6.64 -5.99
CA PRO A 178 25.37 5.87 -7.13
C PRO A 178 26.61 6.52 -7.75
N ARG A 179 27.73 5.82 -7.69
CA ARG A 179 29.01 6.22 -8.29
C ARG A 179 29.73 5.04 -8.94
N VAL A 180 30.65 5.34 -9.85
CA VAL A 180 31.61 4.38 -10.44
C VAL A 180 33.03 4.90 -10.25
N VAL A 181 34.02 4.00 -10.29
CA VAL A 181 35.44 4.36 -10.17
C VAL A 181 36.09 4.12 -11.53
N GLY A 182 36.83 5.10 -12.03
CA GLY A 182 37.56 5.00 -13.28
C GLY A 182 38.70 3.99 -13.23
N ASP A 183 38.92 3.29 -14.33
CA ASP A 183 40.06 2.40 -14.55
C ASP A 183 40.98 2.90 -15.68
N GLY A 184 40.70 4.10 -16.24
CA GLY A 184 41.43 4.71 -17.34
C GLY A 184 41.15 4.11 -18.72
N VAL A 185 40.30 3.09 -18.84
CA VAL A 185 40.06 2.37 -20.10
C VAL A 185 38.58 2.19 -20.44
N SER A 186 37.73 1.95 -19.44
CA SER A 186 36.30 1.74 -19.61
C SER A 186 35.52 3.05 -19.57
N THR A 187 34.49 3.11 -20.39
CA THR A 187 33.52 4.22 -20.37
C THR A 187 32.67 4.18 -19.10
N VAL A 188 32.11 5.32 -18.69
CA VAL A 188 31.16 5.39 -17.58
C VAL A 188 30.01 4.39 -17.75
N GLU A 189 29.50 4.21 -18.97
CA GLU A 189 28.48 3.20 -19.26
C GLU A 189 28.92 1.77 -18.92
N GLU A 190 30.11 1.38 -19.37
CA GLU A 190 30.68 0.05 -19.09
C GLU A 190 30.93 -0.16 -17.60
N LEU A 191 31.42 0.87 -16.90
CA LEU A 191 31.61 0.84 -15.45
C LEU A 191 30.27 0.68 -14.70
N ILE A 192 29.21 1.36 -15.16
CA ILE A 192 27.85 1.18 -14.61
C ILE A 192 27.37 -0.27 -14.83
N ASP A 193 27.59 -0.82 -16.02
CA ASP A 193 27.16 -2.19 -16.35
C ASP A 193 27.94 -3.23 -15.55
N ALA A 194 29.25 -3.07 -15.38
CA ALA A 194 30.08 -3.90 -14.52
C ALA A 194 29.62 -3.85 -13.05
N LYS A 195 29.38 -2.64 -12.52
CA LYS A 195 28.82 -2.47 -11.17
C LYS A 195 27.45 -3.12 -11.02
N ASN A 196 26.60 -3.01 -12.03
CA ASN A 196 25.29 -3.66 -12.04
C ASN A 196 25.36 -5.20 -12.05
N ILE A 197 26.40 -5.79 -12.64
CA ILE A 197 26.65 -7.24 -12.56
C ILE A 197 26.98 -7.63 -11.12
N VAL A 198 27.84 -6.89 -10.43
CA VAL A 198 28.18 -7.14 -9.01
C VAL A 198 26.94 -6.97 -8.13
N ARG A 199 26.16 -5.91 -8.35
CA ARG A 199 24.89 -5.67 -7.62
C ARG A 199 23.91 -6.83 -7.75
N ARG A 200 23.94 -7.61 -8.84
CA ARG A 200 23.09 -8.80 -9.00
C ARG A 200 23.36 -9.90 -7.97
N GLN A 201 24.53 -9.89 -7.35
CA GLN A 201 24.93 -10.88 -6.34
C GLN A 201 24.39 -10.55 -4.94
N ASN A 202 23.98 -9.29 -4.70
CA ASN A 202 23.41 -8.88 -3.42
C ASN A 202 21.88 -9.08 -3.43
N PRO A 203 21.28 -9.85 -2.47
CA PRO A 203 19.84 -10.11 -2.41
C PRO A 203 18.95 -8.85 -2.38
N MET A 204 19.49 -7.73 -1.88
CA MET A 204 18.78 -6.45 -1.83
C MET A 204 18.86 -5.65 -3.12
N LEU A 205 19.94 -5.83 -3.89
CA LEU A 205 20.23 -5.04 -5.08
C LEU A 205 19.99 -5.82 -6.38
N GLU A 206 19.71 -7.14 -6.31
CA GLU A 206 19.60 -8.05 -7.45
C GLU A 206 18.76 -7.48 -8.61
N ARG A 207 17.67 -6.82 -8.26
CA ARG A 207 16.68 -6.28 -9.20
C ARG A 207 16.57 -4.75 -9.16
N LEU A 208 17.58 -4.08 -8.58
CA LEU A 208 17.69 -2.64 -8.45
C LEU A 208 19.03 -2.16 -9.06
N PRO A 209 19.19 -2.28 -10.39
CA PRO A 209 20.37 -1.75 -11.05
C PRO A 209 20.41 -0.21 -10.93
N ILE A 210 21.60 0.37 -11.07
CA ILE A 210 21.79 1.78 -11.38
C ILE A 210 21.16 2.02 -12.77
N PRO A 211 20.07 2.80 -12.89
CA PRO A 211 19.44 3.04 -14.17
C PRO A 211 20.25 4.06 -14.99
N LYS A 212 20.45 3.78 -16.28
CA LYS A 212 21.03 4.71 -17.27
C LYS A 212 19.90 5.55 -17.90
N ASP A 213 19.33 6.47 -17.13
CA ASP A 213 18.24 7.36 -17.57
C ASP A 213 18.70 8.84 -17.63
N HIS A 214 17.80 9.74 -18.00
CA HIS A 214 18.07 11.20 -18.08
C HIS A 214 18.65 11.81 -16.79
N VAL A 215 18.42 11.21 -15.62
CA VAL A 215 19.01 11.68 -14.36
C VAL A 215 20.51 11.43 -14.36
N VAL A 216 20.96 10.28 -14.89
CA VAL A 216 22.40 9.99 -15.05
C VAL A 216 23.03 10.98 -16.01
N GLU A 217 22.42 11.17 -17.17
CA GLU A 217 22.93 12.11 -18.18
C GLU A 217 23.06 13.53 -17.61
N THR A 218 22.06 13.99 -16.86
CA THR A 218 22.07 15.32 -16.22
C THR A 218 23.20 15.44 -15.20
N VAL A 219 23.41 14.42 -14.36
CA VAL A 219 24.43 14.43 -13.31
C VAL A 219 25.84 14.35 -13.92
N LEU A 220 26.03 13.55 -14.97
CA LEU A 220 27.30 13.47 -15.69
C LEU A 220 27.62 14.77 -16.42
N ALA A 221 26.64 15.36 -17.11
CA ALA A 221 26.82 16.61 -17.85
C ALA A 221 27.22 17.77 -16.91
N ALA A 222 26.69 17.81 -15.68
CA ALA A 222 27.09 18.78 -14.67
C ALA A 222 28.56 18.64 -14.22
N GLN A 223 29.18 17.48 -14.45
CA GLN A 223 30.60 17.20 -14.21
C GLN A 223 31.45 17.31 -15.48
N GLY A 224 30.86 17.74 -16.61
CA GLY A 224 31.55 17.76 -17.91
C GLY A 224 31.76 16.38 -18.52
N LEU A 225 31.05 15.36 -18.03
CA LEU A 225 31.15 13.97 -18.45
C LEU A 225 29.91 13.52 -19.24
N SER A 226 30.03 12.38 -19.90
CA SER A 226 28.95 11.67 -20.57
C SER A 226 29.07 10.17 -20.30
N LEU A 227 28.07 9.40 -20.69
CA LEU A 227 28.15 7.93 -20.63
C LEU A 227 29.33 7.35 -21.42
N ALA A 228 29.78 8.04 -22.47
CA ALA A 228 30.91 7.63 -23.31
C ALA A 228 32.27 8.14 -22.80
N SER A 229 32.30 8.95 -21.74
CA SER A 229 33.55 9.43 -21.14
C SER A 229 34.30 8.29 -20.48
N VAL A 230 35.63 8.28 -20.57
CA VAL A 230 36.52 7.34 -19.88
C VAL A 230 37.18 8.09 -18.72
N PRO A 231 36.78 7.85 -17.45
CA PRO A 231 37.38 8.50 -16.30
C PRO A 231 38.80 8.00 -16.04
N ALA A 232 39.67 8.84 -15.47
CA ALA A 232 41.03 8.41 -15.16
C ALA A 232 41.03 7.34 -14.06
N PRO A 233 42.10 6.54 -13.94
CA PRO A 233 42.21 5.54 -12.87
C PRO A 233 41.99 6.18 -11.49
N GLU A 234 41.16 5.53 -10.65
CA GLU A 234 40.78 5.97 -9.30
C GLU A 234 39.86 7.19 -9.21
N ASP A 235 39.47 7.81 -10.34
CA ASP A 235 38.49 8.91 -10.31
C ASP A 235 37.11 8.38 -9.93
N GLU A 236 36.55 8.84 -8.81
CA GLU A 236 35.17 8.57 -8.45
C GLU A 236 34.21 9.48 -9.23
N VAL A 237 33.41 8.88 -10.11
CA VAL A 237 32.38 9.59 -10.88
C VAL A 237 31.02 9.36 -10.23
N LEU A 238 30.42 10.43 -9.73
CA LEU A 238 29.03 10.41 -9.29
C LEU A 238 28.12 10.26 -10.51
N VAL A 239 27.32 9.20 -10.57
CA VAL A 239 26.43 8.96 -11.72
C VAL A 239 24.98 9.36 -11.43
N ARG A 240 24.56 9.44 -10.17
CA ARG A 240 23.23 9.97 -9.80
C ARG A 240 23.27 10.67 -8.45
N ASN A 241 22.44 11.69 -8.27
CA ASN A 241 22.30 12.45 -7.02
C ASN A 241 21.11 12.00 -6.16
N VAL A 242 20.68 10.74 -6.27
CA VAL A 242 19.56 10.16 -5.51
C VAL A 242 20.03 8.89 -4.81
N GLY A 243 20.09 8.91 -3.47
CA GLY A 243 20.65 7.83 -2.64
C GLY A 243 19.71 6.66 -2.34
N GLY A 244 18.46 6.69 -2.81
CA GLY A 244 17.54 5.58 -2.62
C GLY A 244 18.01 4.32 -3.35
N LEU A 245 17.81 3.13 -2.76
CA LEU A 245 18.20 1.84 -3.38
C LEU A 245 17.67 1.66 -4.80
N SER A 246 16.43 2.09 -5.06
CA SER A 246 15.82 2.05 -6.39
C SER A 246 16.43 3.03 -7.39
N GLY A 247 17.09 4.08 -6.90
CA GLY A 247 17.89 5.00 -7.70
C GLY A 247 19.31 4.50 -7.94
N GLY A 248 19.65 3.28 -7.53
CA GLY A 248 21.00 2.73 -7.65
C GLY A 248 21.86 2.90 -6.39
N GLY A 249 21.33 3.49 -5.32
CA GLY A 249 22.09 3.72 -4.08
C GLY A 249 22.56 2.42 -3.44
N GLU A 250 23.57 2.52 -2.57
CA GLU A 250 24.20 1.39 -1.89
C GLU A 250 24.05 1.51 -0.36
N PRO A 251 23.59 0.44 0.32
CA PRO A 251 23.53 0.40 1.77
C PRO A 251 24.87 -0.04 2.35
N HIS A 252 25.53 0.84 3.09
CA HIS A 252 26.75 0.50 3.84
C HIS A 252 26.38 0.44 5.34
N GLU A 253 26.65 -0.68 6.00
CA GLU A 253 26.37 -0.85 7.43
C GLU A 253 27.50 -0.23 8.25
N VAL A 254 27.19 0.78 9.05
CA VAL A 254 28.18 1.61 9.74
C VAL A 254 27.91 1.71 11.23
N SER A 255 27.11 0.81 11.82
CA SER A 255 26.74 0.95 13.24
C SER A 255 27.93 0.94 14.19
N ASP A 256 29.02 0.26 13.84
CA ASP A 256 30.21 0.18 14.69
C ASP A 256 31.18 1.37 14.50
N THR A 257 30.99 2.17 13.45
CA THR A 257 31.92 3.24 13.06
C THR A 257 31.30 4.64 13.05
N VAL A 258 29.97 4.75 13.01
CA VAL A 258 29.25 6.02 13.05
C VAL A 258 29.34 6.67 14.43
N ALA A 259 29.34 8.00 14.46
CA ALA A 259 29.28 8.77 15.71
C ALA A 259 28.05 8.36 16.53
N SER A 260 28.24 8.13 17.84
CA SER A 260 27.22 7.59 18.76
C SER A 260 25.97 8.46 18.90
N GLU A 261 26.11 9.75 18.59
CA GLU A 261 25.08 10.78 18.59
C GLU A 261 24.03 10.51 17.50
N VAL A 262 24.39 9.88 16.38
CA VAL A 262 23.48 9.54 15.28
C VAL A 262 22.42 8.52 15.73
N PRO A 263 22.78 7.31 16.22
CA PRO A 263 21.80 6.36 16.72
C PRO A 263 21.07 6.88 17.97
N ALA A 264 21.72 7.66 18.84
CA ALA A 264 21.08 8.26 20.01
C ALA A 264 19.95 9.24 19.60
N LEU A 265 20.22 10.14 18.64
CA LEU A 265 19.21 11.06 18.11
C LEU A 265 18.07 10.29 17.44
N ALA A 266 18.37 9.22 16.71
CA ALA A 266 17.34 8.39 16.07
C ALA A 266 16.42 7.69 17.09
N VAL A 267 16.95 7.18 18.21
CA VAL A 267 16.14 6.61 19.29
C VAL A 267 15.28 7.69 19.95
N ALA A 268 15.83 8.88 20.21
CA ALA A 268 15.07 10.01 20.76
C ALA A 268 13.94 10.43 19.82
N ALA A 269 14.20 10.49 18.51
CA ALA A 269 13.20 10.78 17.48
C ALA A 269 12.07 9.75 17.47
N ALA A 270 12.39 8.46 17.58
CA ALA A 270 11.39 7.40 17.68
C ALA A 270 10.53 7.55 18.94
N GLY A 271 11.13 7.89 20.08
CA GLY A 271 10.42 8.15 21.34
C GLY A 271 9.53 9.39 21.32
N ALA A 272 9.87 10.39 20.50
CA ALA A 272 9.08 11.61 20.33
C ALA A 272 7.77 11.41 19.55
N LEU A 273 7.61 10.28 18.85
CA LEU A 273 6.48 10.01 17.96
C LEU A 273 5.47 9.04 18.62
N PRO A 274 4.27 9.51 19.00
CA PRO A 274 3.26 8.66 19.67
C PRO A 274 2.92 7.37 18.92
N GLY A 275 3.14 6.23 19.58
CA GLY A 275 2.86 4.90 19.05
C GLY A 275 3.81 4.44 17.93
N PHE A 276 4.97 5.07 17.78
CA PHE A 276 6.04 4.65 16.88
C PHE A 276 6.87 3.56 17.57
N HIS A 277 6.53 2.29 17.34
CA HIS A 277 7.19 1.16 18.00
C HIS A 277 8.36 0.58 17.21
N TRP A 278 8.42 0.86 15.91
CA TRP A 278 9.40 0.32 14.98
C TRP A 278 9.47 1.25 13.76
N GLY A 279 10.64 1.35 13.13
CA GLY A 279 10.74 1.98 11.84
C GLY A 279 12.15 2.43 11.53
N GLY A 280 12.26 3.42 10.66
CA GLY A 280 13.53 4.01 10.26
C GLY A 280 13.50 5.52 10.43
N ILE A 281 14.58 6.07 10.95
CA ILE A 281 14.80 7.50 11.07
C ILE A 281 15.95 7.85 10.14
N ASP A 282 15.70 8.80 9.23
CA ASP A 282 16.72 9.34 8.36
C ASP A 282 17.41 10.49 9.07
N VAL A 283 18.73 10.37 9.20
CA VAL A 283 19.58 11.30 9.93
C VAL A 283 20.70 11.75 9.01
N VAL A 284 21.05 13.03 9.06
CA VAL A 284 22.25 13.57 8.44
C VAL A 284 23.15 14.18 9.50
N THR A 285 24.45 14.27 9.22
CA THR A 285 25.38 15.04 10.04
C THR A 285 25.62 16.38 9.36
N ASP A 286 25.29 17.47 10.06
CA ASP A 286 25.46 18.82 9.53
C ASP A 286 26.95 19.17 9.45
N GLU A 287 27.45 19.39 8.23
CA GLU A 287 28.87 19.68 7.98
C GLU A 287 29.39 20.92 8.72
N ARG A 288 28.50 21.87 9.04
CA ARG A 288 28.90 23.13 9.69
C ARG A 288 29.13 22.96 11.19
N THR A 289 28.44 22.00 11.81
CA THR A 289 28.39 21.85 13.28
C THR A 289 28.92 20.49 13.75
N GLY A 290 28.97 19.49 12.87
CA GLY A 290 29.22 18.10 13.23
C GLY A 290 28.05 17.42 13.95
N GLU A 291 26.93 18.13 14.15
CA GLU A 291 25.79 17.61 14.91
C GLU A 291 24.82 16.84 14.01
N PRO A 292 24.22 15.72 14.49
CA PRO A 292 23.20 15.01 13.76
C PRO A 292 21.88 15.80 13.68
N CYS A 293 21.09 15.54 12.65
CA CYS A 293 19.79 16.17 12.40
C CYS A 293 18.83 15.18 11.74
N VAL A 294 17.60 15.06 12.26
CA VAL A 294 16.57 14.16 11.73
C VAL A 294 15.86 14.79 10.54
N LEU A 295 15.89 14.12 9.38
CA LEU A 295 15.20 14.56 8.17
C LEU A 295 13.76 14.03 8.07
N GLU A 296 13.58 12.73 8.31
CA GLU A 296 12.27 12.09 8.23
C GLU A 296 12.20 10.79 9.04
N ALA A 297 10.98 10.44 9.47
CA ALA A 297 10.67 9.13 10.03
C ALA A 297 9.96 8.25 8.98
N ASN A 298 10.06 6.93 9.12
CA ASN A 298 9.52 5.96 8.17
C ASN A 298 9.02 4.69 8.88
N ILE A 299 7.70 4.47 8.86
CA ILE A 299 7.01 3.26 9.40
C ILE A 299 7.06 2.02 8.48
N ASN A 300 7.80 2.10 7.36
CA ASN A 300 8.06 0.95 6.49
C ASN A 300 9.53 0.95 6.08
N ALA A 301 10.40 1.11 7.08
CA ALA A 301 11.83 1.05 6.90
C ALA A 301 12.26 -0.39 6.62
N GLY A 302 12.52 -0.69 5.35
CA GLY A 302 13.13 -1.95 4.97
C GLY A 302 14.48 -2.10 5.66
N TYR A 303 14.64 -3.15 6.45
CA TYR A 303 15.87 -3.47 7.17
C TYR A 303 16.83 -4.38 6.39
N GLY A 304 16.44 -4.79 5.18
CA GLY A 304 17.28 -5.65 4.36
C GLY A 304 18.63 -5.03 4.01
N GLY A 305 18.74 -3.69 3.95
CA GLY A 305 20.02 -3.00 3.75
C GLY A 305 21.02 -3.21 4.89
N ALA A 306 20.54 -3.35 6.14
CA ALA A 306 21.41 -3.71 7.27
C ALA A 306 21.74 -5.21 7.29
N THR A 307 20.85 -6.07 6.80
CA THR A 307 21.08 -7.52 6.75
C THR A 307 21.95 -7.97 5.57
N HIS A 308 21.93 -7.23 4.47
CA HIS A 308 22.71 -7.51 3.28
C HIS A 308 23.37 -6.22 2.75
N PRO A 309 24.28 -5.62 3.53
CA PRO A 309 24.96 -4.42 3.10
C PRO A 309 25.92 -4.72 1.94
N VAL A 310 26.31 -3.68 1.20
CA VAL A 310 27.41 -3.74 0.23
C VAL A 310 28.76 -3.73 0.95
N GLU A 311 28.86 -2.94 2.02
CA GLU A 311 30.04 -2.80 2.86
C GLU A 311 29.62 -2.77 4.33
N GLY A 312 30.48 -3.27 5.22
CA GLY A 312 30.21 -3.33 6.66
C GLY A 312 29.60 -4.65 7.11
N SER A 313 29.42 -4.77 8.43
CA SER A 313 29.02 -6.03 9.07
C SER A 313 27.50 -6.24 9.01
N PRO A 314 27.02 -7.37 8.45
CA PRO A 314 25.58 -7.67 8.42
C PRO A 314 24.93 -7.71 9.81
N ARG A 315 23.73 -7.12 9.94
CA ARG A 315 22.91 -7.14 11.17
C ARG A 315 21.69 -8.05 11.05
N ASP A 316 21.45 -8.90 12.04
CA ASP A 316 20.21 -9.71 12.14
C ASP A 316 19.03 -8.91 12.71
N VAL A 317 18.68 -7.85 11.98
CA VAL A 317 17.55 -6.98 12.33
C VAL A 317 16.22 -7.76 12.29
N ALA A 318 16.10 -8.73 11.37
CA ALA A 318 14.90 -9.53 11.22
C ALA A 318 14.65 -10.45 12.42
N GLY A 319 15.70 -11.00 13.03
CA GLY A 319 15.64 -11.73 14.28
C GLY A 319 15.10 -10.86 15.42
N ALA A 320 15.64 -9.65 15.58
CA ALA A 320 15.17 -8.70 16.59
C ALA A 320 13.70 -8.31 16.40
N VAL A 321 13.31 -7.98 15.17
CA VAL A 321 11.92 -7.69 14.77
C VAL A 321 10.99 -8.86 15.10
N TRP A 322 11.43 -10.11 14.86
CA TRP A 322 10.66 -11.30 15.20
C TRP A 322 10.49 -11.49 16.71
N THR A 323 11.56 -11.29 17.49
CA THR A 323 11.50 -11.33 18.95
C THR A 323 10.48 -10.32 19.48
N MET A 324 10.57 -9.06 19.03
CA MET A 324 9.59 -8.02 19.38
C MET A 324 8.16 -8.43 19.03
N ARG A 325 7.95 -9.08 17.87
CA ARG A 325 6.62 -9.57 17.47
C ARG A 325 6.01 -10.58 18.40
N ARG A 326 6.82 -11.46 18.95
CA ARG A 326 6.33 -12.45 19.89
C ARG A 326 6.01 -11.83 21.25
N GLU A 327 6.86 -10.91 21.71
CA GLU A 327 6.70 -10.22 23.00
C GLU A 327 5.47 -9.31 23.00
N HIS A 328 5.25 -8.58 21.91
CA HIS A 328 4.06 -7.73 21.72
C HIS A 328 2.82 -8.48 21.22
N GLY A 329 2.90 -9.79 21.02
CA GLY A 329 1.76 -10.60 20.61
C GLY A 329 0.64 -10.43 21.65
N SER A 330 -0.36 -9.63 21.30
CA SER A 330 -1.53 -9.35 22.13
C SER A 330 -2.09 -10.66 22.66
N ALA A 331 -2.45 -10.61 23.95
CA ALA A 331 -3.05 -11.65 24.78
C ALA A 331 -3.89 -12.68 24.02
N ASP A 332 -3.98 -13.88 24.60
CA ASP A 332 -4.86 -14.96 24.20
C ASP A 332 -6.27 -14.44 23.90
N ALA A 333 -6.51 -14.03 22.66
CA ALA A 333 -7.81 -13.58 22.23
C ALA A 333 -8.61 -14.87 22.07
N GLU A 334 -9.33 -15.23 23.13
CA GLU A 334 -10.44 -16.17 23.07
C GLU A 334 -11.19 -15.91 21.77
N PRO A 335 -11.32 -16.92 20.88
CA PRO A 335 -12.05 -16.75 19.64
C PRO A 335 -13.41 -16.13 19.95
N ILE A 336 -13.67 -14.93 19.42
CA ILE A 336 -14.98 -14.32 19.59
C ILE A 336 -15.97 -15.26 18.91
N GLY A 337 -16.76 -15.97 19.73
CA GLY A 337 -17.83 -16.81 19.24
C GLY A 337 -18.80 -15.99 18.38
N PRO A 338 -19.60 -16.63 17.51
CA PRO A 338 -20.56 -15.90 16.69
C PRO A 338 -21.44 -15.00 17.57
N VAL A 339 -21.24 -13.68 17.47
CA VAL A 339 -22.07 -12.70 18.16
C VAL A 339 -23.45 -12.76 17.49
N PRO A 340 -24.54 -12.99 18.24
CA PRO A 340 -25.87 -12.94 17.66
C PRO A 340 -26.06 -11.59 16.97
N LEU A 341 -26.51 -11.59 15.71
CA LEU A 341 -26.91 -10.36 15.05
C LEU A 341 -28.14 -9.82 15.79
N VAL A 342 -27.92 -8.91 16.73
CA VAL A 342 -29.00 -8.22 17.42
C VAL A 342 -29.62 -7.26 16.41
N SER A 343 -30.82 -7.61 15.96
CA SER A 343 -31.72 -6.76 15.18
C SER A 343 -32.30 -5.66 16.09
N ALA A 344 -31.45 -4.82 16.68
CA ALA A 344 -31.92 -3.57 17.25
C ALA A 344 -32.17 -2.58 16.09
N ALA A 345 -33.22 -1.76 16.20
CA ALA A 345 -33.35 -0.62 15.30
C ALA A 345 -32.07 0.23 15.41
N PRO A 346 -31.41 0.57 14.29
CA PRO A 346 -30.20 1.37 14.34
C PRO A 346 -30.55 2.73 14.95
N ARG A 347 -29.92 3.05 16.09
CA ARG A 347 -30.01 4.39 16.66
C ARG A 347 -29.20 5.35 15.79
N THR A 348 -29.73 6.54 15.57
CA THR A 348 -28.95 7.60 14.91
C THR A 348 -27.81 8.04 15.83
N VAL A 349 -26.71 8.53 15.27
CA VAL A 349 -25.59 9.03 16.11
C VAL A 349 -26.09 10.16 17.02
N ARG A 350 -27.00 11.00 16.53
CA ARG A 350 -27.70 12.04 17.31
C ARG A 350 -28.47 11.47 18.51
N GLU A 351 -29.20 10.37 18.34
CA GLU A 351 -29.90 9.70 19.46
C GLU A 351 -28.93 9.11 20.49
N HIS A 352 -27.72 8.74 20.07
CA HIS A 352 -26.71 8.19 20.97
C HIS A 352 -25.94 9.27 21.74
N VAL A 353 -25.60 10.37 21.07
CA VAL A 353 -24.78 11.44 21.66
C VAL A 353 -25.58 12.62 22.20
N GLY A 354 -26.89 12.68 21.94
CA GLY A 354 -27.78 13.68 22.54
C GLY A 354 -27.35 15.12 22.29
N GLU A 355 -27.21 15.89 23.36
CA GLU A 355 -26.83 17.31 23.35
C GLU A 355 -25.40 17.56 22.86
N ALA A 356 -24.52 16.54 22.91
CA ALA A 356 -23.16 16.59 22.36
C ALA A 356 -23.12 16.70 20.84
N TRP A 357 -24.26 16.44 20.18
CA TRP A 357 -24.36 16.53 18.73
C TRP A 357 -24.35 18.00 18.28
N PRO A 358 -23.36 18.43 17.48
CA PRO A 358 -23.28 19.83 17.06
C PRO A 358 -24.54 20.29 16.34
N SER A 359 -25.08 21.44 16.76
CA SER A 359 -26.27 22.05 16.16
C SER A 359 -26.04 22.33 14.66
N GLY A 360 -27.01 21.95 13.81
CA GLY A 360 -26.94 22.19 12.36
C GLY A 360 -26.12 21.18 11.55
N VAL A 361 -25.49 20.19 12.19
CA VAL A 361 -24.69 19.17 11.48
C VAL A 361 -25.57 17.97 11.09
N GLN A 362 -25.68 17.70 9.78
CA GLN A 362 -26.39 16.51 9.24
C GLN A 362 -25.52 15.25 9.24
N SER A 363 -24.19 15.39 9.16
CA SER A 363 -23.22 14.29 9.25
C SER A 363 -21.94 14.77 9.92
N ALA A 364 -21.46 14.04 10.92
CA ALA A 364 -20.22 14.33 11.63
C ALA A 364 -19.20 13.21 11.40
N LEU A 365 -17.93 13.57 11.25
CA LEU A 365 -16.86 12.57 11.23
C LEU A 365 -16.72 11.98 12.64
N LEU A 366 -16.45 10.67 12.75
CA LEU A 366 -16.32 9.98 14.04
C LEU A 366 -15.35 10.71 14.99
N GLY A 367 -14.22 11.23 14.49
CA GLY A 367 -13.29 12.03 15.31
C GLY A 367 -13.89 13.28 15.93
N GLN A 368 -14.82 13.97 15.25
CA GLN A 368 -15.50 15.16 15.80
C GLN A 368 -16.50 14.75 16.88
N VAL A 369 -17.21 13.64 16.67
CA VAL A 369 -18.13 13.07 17.67
C VAL A 369 -17.35 12.66 18.92
N MET A 370 -16.23 11.97 18.75
CA MET A 370 -15.33 11.59 19.84
C MET A 370 -14.80 12.81 20.59
N GLN A 371 -14.40 13.87 19.89
CA GLN A 371 -13.94 15.11 20.51
C GLN A 371 -15.02 15.74 21.40
N SER A 372 -16.26 15.85 20.91
CA SER A 372 -17.37 16.38 21.72
C SER A 372 -17.59 15.55 22.97
N LEU A 373 -17.73 14.22 22.82
CA LEU A 373 -17.97 13.31 23.95
C LEU A 373 -16.86 13.35 24.99
N LEU A 374 -15.60 13.33 24.55
CA LEU A 374 -14.46 13.43 25.45
C LEU A 374 -14.45 14.78 26.18
N THR A 375 -14.80 15.87 25.51
CA THR A 375 -14.86 17.20 26.15
C THR A 375 -15.94 17.26 27.24
N GLU A 376 -17.12 16.67 27.00
CA GLU A 376 -18.18 16.55 28.01
C GLU A 376 -17.74 15.70 29.22
N GLU A 377 -16.97 14.65 28.95
CA GLU A 377 -16.35 13.77 29.96
C GLU A 377 -15.10 14.39 30.63
N GLY A 378 -14.89 15.71 30.50
CA GLY A 378 -13.83 16.46 31.16
C GLY A 378 -12.43 16.29 30.55
N TRP A 379 -12.31 15.78 29.33
CA TRP A 379 -11.04 15.74 28.61
C TRP A 379 -10.77 17.06 27.88
N HIS A 380 -9.52 17.49 27.90
CA HIS A 380 -9.02 18.51 26.99
C HIS A 380 -8.53 17.83 25.71
N VAL A 381 -9.16 18.16 24.58
CA VAL A 381 -8.85 17.54 23.28
C VAL A 381 -8.25 18.55 22.32
N LEU A 382 -6.99 18.32 21.91
CA LEU A 382 -6.27 19.11 20.91
C LEU A 382 -6.33 18.41 19.54
N SER A 383 -6.58 19.16 18.46
CA SER A 383 -6.60 18.64 17.08
C SER A 383 -5.37 19.09 16.29
N LEU A 384 -4.67 18.13 15.70
CA LEU A 384 -3.43 18.31 14.93
C LEU A 384 -3.57 17.65 13.55
N GLY A 385 -4.27 18.29 12.61
CA GLY A 385 -4.31 17.83 11.22
C GLY A 385 -5.09 16.51 10.99
N GLY A 386 -5.80 15.99 12.00
CA GLY A 386 -6.53 14.72 11.94
C GLY A 386 -5.99 13.63 12.86
N VAL A 387 -4.91 13.94 13.57
CA VAL A 387 -4.50 13.30 14.83
C VAL A 387 -5.04 14.16 15.97
N PHE A 388 -5.50 13.53 17.04
CA PHE A 388 -6.05 14.19 18.22
C PHE A 388 -5.32 13.72 19.46
N HIS A 389 -5.09 14.65 20.38
CA HIS A 389 -4.53 14.39 21.71
C HIS A 389 -5.61 14.66 22.74
N ALA A 390 -6.03 13.65 23.49
CA ALA A 390 -6.94 13.82 24.61
C ALA A 390 -6.15 13.71 25.91
N ARG A 391 -6.33 14.68 26.81
CA ARG A 391 -5.68 14.69 28.13
C ARG A 391 -6.66 15.12 29.23
N ARG A 392 -6.59 14.49 30.40
CA ARG A 392 -7.29 14.90 31.62
C ARG A 392 -6.34 15.56 32.62
N GLN A 393 -6.92 16.30 33.57
CA GLN A 393 -6.17 16.87 34.70
C GLN A 393 -5.55 15.78 35.60
N SER A 394 -6.14 14.58 35.64
CA SER A 394 -5.61 13.40 36.33
C SER A 394 -4.27 12.91 35.77
N GLY A 395 -3.84 13.41 34.59
CA GLY A 395 -2.63 12.98 33.90
C GLY A 395 -2.86 11.88 32.87
N GLU A 396 -4.08 11.33 32.78
CA GLU A 396 -4.43 10.38 31.71
C GLU A 396 -4.38 11.08 30.35
N GLU A 397 -3.74 10.43 29.38
CA GLU A 397 -3.69 10.91 28.01
C GLU A 397 -3.68 9.79 26.98
N PHE A 398 -4.21 10.06 25.80
CA PHE A 398 -4.10 9.17 24.66
C PHE A 398 -4.23 9.93 23.33
N TRP A 399 -3.79 9.26 22.27
CA TRP A 399 -3.83 9.77 20.92
C TRP A 399 -4.81 8.97 20.08
N PHE A 400 -5.58 9.66 19.23
CA PHE A 400 -6.52 8.99 18.32
C PHE A 400 -6.64 9.70 16.98
N LEU A 401 -7.11 8.97 15.97
CA LEU A 401 -7.36 9.48 14.63
C LEU A 401 -8.82 9.87 14.43
N ARG A 402 -9.12 10.57 13.32
CA ARG A 402 -10.51 10.77 12.85
C ARG A 402 -11.35 9.50 12.74
N SER A 403 -10.70 8.34 12.60
CA SER A 403 -11.35 7.03 12.54
C SER A 403 -11.59 6.38 13.91
N GLY A 404 -11.25 7.04 15.02
CA GLY A 404 -11.27 6.48 16.37
C GLY A 404 -10.10 5.54 16.70
N ALA A 405 -9.20 5.29 15.74
CA ALA A 405 -8.05 4.42 15.97
C ALA A 405 -7.02 5.12 16.86
N THR A 406 -6.49 4.38 17.83
CA THR A 406 -5.57 4.84 18.87
C THR A 406 -4.14 4.37 18.62
N THR A 407 -3.22 4.68 19.54
CA THR A 407 -1.87 4.10 19.54
C THR A 407 -1.86 2.59 19.78
N SER A 408 -2.94 2.01 20.33
CA SER A 408 -3.07 0.55 20.48
C SER A 408 -3.51 -0.14 19.19
N ASP A 409 -4.06 0.60 18.21
CA ASP A 409 -4.52 0.04 16.95
C ASP A 409 -3.37 -0.11 15.95
N MET A 410 -2.92 -1.35 15.74
CA MET A 410 -1.80 -1.64 14.85
C MET A 410 -2.11 -1.33 13.38
N LEU A 411 -1.13 -0.77 12.66
CA LEU A 411 -1.25 -0.41 11.25
C LEU A 411 -1.45 -1.64 10.35
N SER A 412 -0.73 -2.72 10.62
CA SER A 412 -0.74 -3.93 9.78
C SER A 412 -2.17 -4.50 9.62
N PRO A 413 -2.93 -4.84 10.69
CA PRO A 413 -4.33 -5.25 10.57
C PRO A 413 -5.20 -4.27 9.77
N ARG A 414 -5.05 -2.97 10.01
CA ARG A 414 -5.80 -1.92 9.30
C ARG A 414 -5.54 -1.94 7.79
N ARG A 415 -4.31 -2.21 7.34
CA ARG A 415 -3.98 -2.35 5.90
C ARG A 415 -4.60 -3.59 5.27
N PHE A 416 -4.69 -4.70 6.02
CA PHE A 416 -5.38 -5.90 5.55
C PHE A 416 -6.89 -5.70 5.41
N MET A 417 -7.51 -5.05 6.40
CA MET A 417 -8.96 -4.78 6.39
C MET A 417 -9.41 -3.84 5.27
N ARG A 418 -8.53 -2.93 4.82
CA ARG A 418 -8.82 -2.00 3.71
C ARG A 418 -8.79 -2.63 2.32
N ARG A 419 -8.35 -3.89 2.18
CA ARG A 419 -8.30 -4.61 0.91
C ARG A 419 -9.22 -5.81 0.96
N HIS A 420 -10.34 -5.76 0.24
CA HIS A 420 -11.35 -6.83 0.29
C HIS A 420 -10.78 -8.20 -0.06
N GLY A 421 -9.91 -8.28 -1.07
CA GLY A 421 -9.26 -9.53 -1.45
C GLY A 421 -8.45 -10.13 -0.31
N MET A 422 -7.65 -9.32 0.38
CA MET A 422 -6.81 -9.75 1.50
C MET A 422 -7.64 -10.14 2.73
N PHE A 423 -8.63 -9.33 3.09
CA PHE A 423 -9.54 -9.63 4.20
C PHE A 423 -10.25 -10.97 3.97
N ARG A 424 -10.73 -11.21 2.74
CA ARG A 424 -11.39 -12.47 2.38
C ARG A 424 -10.43 -13.67 2.40
N ARG A 425 -9.15 -13.48 2.05
CA ARG A 425 -8.12 -14.51 2.19
C ARG A 425 -7.82 -14.81 3.67
N LEU A 426 -7.80 -13.81 4.55
CA LEU A 426 -7.69 -14.01 5.99
C LEU A 426 -8.87 -14.81 6.57
N LEU A 427 -10.10 -14.47 6.20
CA LEU A 427 -11.28 -15.24 6.60
C LEU A 427 -11.21 -16.70 6.09
N ALA A 428 -10.61 -16.92 4.92
CA ALA A 428 -10.32 -18.27 4.42
C ALA A 428 -9.40 -19.06 5.33
N GLU A 429 -8.28 -18.44 5.69
CA GLU A 429 -7.26 -19.02 6.55
C GLU A 429 -7.74 -19.26 7.99
N ALA A 430 -8.68 -18.44 8.44
CA ALA A 430 -9.37 -18.60 9.73
C ALA A 430 -10.58 -19.54 9.66
N GLN A 431 -10.87 -20.15 8.50
CA GLN A 431 -12.04 -21.00 8.27
C GLN A 431 -13.38 -20.34 8.60
N VAL A 432 -13.42 -19.00 8.57
CA VAL A 432 -14.64 -18.23 8.78
C VAL A 432 -15.49 -18.27 7.51
N LEU A 433 -16.77 -18.59 7.70
CA LEU A 433 -17.78 -18.55 6.63
C LEU A 433 -17.82 -17.17 6.00
N ARG A 434 -17.73 -17.12 4.67
CA ARG A 434 -17.77 -15.87 3.90
C ARG A 434 -18.48 -16.12 2.56
N PRO A 435 -19.15 -15.11 1.98
CA PRO A 435 -19.73 -15.23 0.64
C PRO A 435 -18.66 -15.64 -0.38
N LYS A 436 -19.01 -16.41 -1.42
CA LYS A 436 -18.08 -16.69 -2.53
C LYS A 436 -17.74 -15.36 -3.24
N GLY A 437 -16.49 -15.19 -3.63
CA GLY A 437 -16.00 -13.93 -4.19
C GLY A 437 -14.62 -14.13 -4.80
N ALA A 438 -14.33 -13.43 -5.88
CA ALA A 438 -13.08 -13.49 -6.61
C ALA A 438 -12.64 -12.07 -6.99
N LEU A 439 -11.33 -11.86 -7.10
CA LEU A 439 -10.80 -10.67 -7.77
C LEU A 439 -11.06 -10.84 -9.27
N VAL A 440 -11.61 -9.81 -9.90
CA VAL A 440 -11.96 -9.82 -11.32
C VAL A 440 -11.44 -8.51 -11.93
N SER A 441 -10.68 -8.63 -13.01
CA SER A 441 -10.12 -7.48 -13.75
C SER A 441 -10.86 -7.30 -15.07
N GLU A 442 -11.40 -8.40 -15.62
CA GLU A 442 -12.19 -8.41 -16.83
C GLU A 442 -13.47 -9.26 -16.67
N PRO A 443 -14.51 -9.04 -17.50
CA PRO A 443 -15.75 -9.82 -17.39
C PRO A 443 -15.58 -11.33 -17.56
N ALA A 444 -14.52 -11.79 -18.24
CA ALA A 444 -14.21 -13.21 -18.37
C ALA A 444 -13.81 -13.86 -17.03
N ASP A 445 -13.23 -13.11 -16.09
CA ASP A 445 -12.89 -13.60 -14.75
C ASP A 445 -14.14 -14.02 -13.97
N CYS A 446 -15.24 -13.27 -14.09
CA CYS A 446 -16.50 -13.61 -13.46
C CYS A 446 -17.00 -14.99 -13.91
N ARG A 447 -16.89 -15.28 -15.22
CA ARG A 447 -17.29 -16.58 -15.78
C ARG A 447 -16.41 -17.70 -15.27
N ARG A 448 -15.08 -17.49 -15.24
CA ARG A 448 -14.11 -18.45 -14.68
C ARG A 448 -14.38 -18.72 -13.20
N ALA A 449 -14.64 -17.69 -12.41
CA ALA A 449 -14.78 -17.78 -10.95
C ALA A 449 -16.12 -18.37 -10.50
N PHE A 450 -17.21 -18.10 -11.22
CA PHE A 450 -18.58 -18.43 -10.80
C PHE A 450 -19.33 -19.42 -11.71
N GLY A 451 -18.73 -19.84 -12.83
CA GLY A 451 -19.16 -21.04 -13.56
C GLY A 451 -20.50 -20.92 -14.28
N GLY A 452 -20.73 -19.85 -15.04
CA GLY A 452 -21.83 -19.72 -16.01
C GLY A 452 -23.26 -19.61 -15.44
N THR A 453 -23.49 -19.98 -14.18
CA THR A 453 -24.74 -19.69 -13.49
C THR A 453 -24.90 -18.18 -13.29
N LYS A 454 -26.13 -17.68 -13.15
CA LYS A 454 -26.47 -16.27 -12.89
C LYS A 454 -26.67 -16.00 -11.38
N PRO A 455 -25.67 -16.13 -10.49
CA PRO A 455 -25.84 -15.60 -9.15
C PRO A 455 -25.98 -14.07 -9.27
N ARG A 456 -26.76 -13.44 -8.40
CA ARG A 456 -26.70 -11.99 -8.22
C ARG A 456 -25.28 -11.65 -7.78
N LEU A 457 -24.50 -11.07 -8.70
CA LEU A 457 -23.11 -10.65 -8.44
C LEU A 457 -23.11 -9.17 -8.04
N THR A 458 -22.35 -8.86 -7.00
CA THR A 458 -22.04 -7.48 -6.61
C THR A 458 -20.57 -7.23 -6.90
N LEU A 459 -20.29 -6.27 -7.78
CA LEU A 459 -18.93 -5.78 -8.00
C LEU A 459 -18.64 -4.70 -6.96
N ILE A 460 -17.50 -4.84 -6.29
CA ILE A 460 -17.04 -3.90 -5.26
C ILE A 460 -15.60 -3.54 -5.63
N PRO A 461 -15.25 -2.24 -5.69
CA PRO A 461 -13.87 -1.85 -5.91
C PRO A 461 -12.98 -2.42 -4.81
N GLU A 462 -11.82 -2.97 -5.20
CA GLU A 462 -10.91 -3.72 -4.31
C GLU A 462 -10.50 -2.94 -3.05
N LYS A 463 -10.43 -1.60 -3.17
CA LYS A 463 -9.99 -0.65 -2.12
C LYS A 463 -11.10 0.28 -1.60
N ALA A 464 -12.37 0.03 -1.94
CA ALA A 464 -13.49 0.85 -1.45
C ALA A 464 -14.03 0.36 -0.10
N SER A 465 -14.60 1.22 0.73
CA SER A 465 -15.38 0.79 1.90
C SER A 465 -16.69 0.11 1.46
N TRP A 466 -17.17 -0.89 2.20
CA TRP A 466 -18.45 -1.58 1.93
C TRP A 466 -19.64 -0.59 1.73
N GLY A 467 -19.63 0.54 2.45
CA GLY A 467 -20.65 1.59 2.38
C GLY A 467 -20.48 2.63 1.26
N ALA A 468 -19.39 2.62 0.48
CA ALA A 468 -19.22 3.54 -0.65
C ALA A 468 -20.07 3.13 -1.88
N SER A 469 -20.78 2.00 -1.79
CA SER A 469 -21.63 1.47 -2.84
C SER A 469 -22.99 2.18 -2.95
N SER A 470 -23.37 3.03 -1.98
CA SER A 470 -24.70 3.66 -1.93
C SER A 470 -24.78 5.08 -2.49
N SER A 471 -23.68 5.72 -2.87
CA SER A 471 -23.69 7.05 -3.49
C SER A 471 -23.00 7.06 -4.86
N ALA A 472 -23.83 6.92 -5.90
CA ALA A 472 -23.66 7.48 -7.25
C ALA A 472 -22.40 7.15 -8.11
N GLN A 473 -21.47 6.28 -7.70
CA GLN A 473 -20.30 5.93 -8.54
C GLN A 473 -19.89 4.46 -8.56
N CYS A 474 -20.71 3.57 -8.02
CA CYS A 474 -20.62 2.16 -8.42
C CYS A 474 -21.53 2.02 -9.64
N PRO A 475 -21.09 1.49 -10.80
CA PRO A 475 -22.03 1.05 -11.81
C PRO A 475 -22.78 -0.14 -11.22
N THR A 476 -23.83 0.15 -10.46
CA THR A 476 -24.85 -0.81 -10.07
C THR A 476 -25.43 -1.30 -11.39
N THR A 477 -25.01 -2.49 -11.78
CA THR A 477 -25.34 -3.19 -13.03
C THR A 477 -24.59 -2.68 -14.28
N TRP A 478 -23.71 -3.52 -14.82
CA TRP A 478 -23.58 -3.60 -16.28
C TRP A 478 -24.89 -4.17 -16.81
N PRO A 479 -25.51 -3.61 -17.86
CA PRO A 479 -26.74 -4.15 -18.43
C PRO A 479 -26.39 -5.45 -19.18
N TRP A 480 -26.49 -6.59 -18.48
CA TRP A 480 -26.34 -7.90 -19.11
C TRP A 480 -27.66 -8.31 -19.77
N ASN A 481 -27.91 -7.83 -20.98
CA ASN A 481 -28.91 -8.45 -21.87
C ASN A 481 -28.22 -9.57 -22.66
N TRP A 482 -28.54 -10.82 -22.33
CA TRP A 482 -28.16 -11.99 -23.12
C TRP A 482 -29.43 -12.59 -23.71
N SER A 483 -29.65 -12.35 -25.00
CA SER A 483 -30.60 -13.12 -25.82
C SER A 483 -29.98 -14.51 -26.01
N ALA A 484 -30.61 -15.55 -25.48
CA ALA A 484 -30.21 -16.92 -25.77
C ALA A 484 -30.34 -17.21 -27.28
N PRO A 485 -29.47 -18.03 -27.89
CA PRO A 485 -29.75 -18.57 -29.21
C PRO A 485 -31.03 -19.39 -29.12
N ARG A 486 -32.02 -19.09 -29.98
CA ARG A 486 -33.23 -19.90 -30.09
C ARG A 486 -32.84 -21.33 -30.43
N GLU A 487 -33.21 -22.27 -29.57
CA GLU A 487 -33.28 -23.68 -29.94
C GLU A 487 -34.38 -23.82 -31.00
N GLU A 488 -33.97 -24.08 -32.24
CA GLU A 488 -34.86 -24.60 -33.27
C GLU A 488 -35.17 -26.07 -32.95
N SER A 489 -36.32 -26.31 -32.33
CA SER A 489 -36.99 -27.62 -32.35
C SER A 489 -38.31 -27.48 -33.11
N GLY A 490 -38.44 -28.23 -34.20
CA GLY A 490 -39.51 -28.11 -35.19
C GLY A 490 -40.92 -28.50 -34.71
N THR A 491 -41.89 -27.71 -35.18
CA THR A 491 -43.27 -28.01 -35.62
C THR A 491 -44.12 -29.08 -34.88
N ARG A 492 -45.27 -28.70 -34.27
CA ARG A 492 -46.63 -28.62 -34.88
C ARG A 492 -47.76 -28.33 -33.84
N ARG A 493 -48.60 -27.36 -34.20
CA ARG A 493 -50.08 -27.15 -34.02
C ARG A 493 -50.82 -27.22 -32.65
N CYS A 494 -51.58 -26.12 -32.45
CA CYS A 494 -52.98 -25.96 -32.02
C CYS A 494 -53.43 -26.36 -30.60
N ALA A 495 -53.86 -25.38 -29.79
CA ALA A 495 -55.27 -25.10 -29.49
C ALA A 495 -55.38 -23.94 -28.47
N GLU A 496 -56.30 -23.00 -28.74
CA GLU A 496 -56.85 -22.07 -27.74
C GLU A 496 -57.67 -22.84 -26.68
N PRO A 497 -57.98 -22.21 -25.54
CA PRO A 497 -59.36 -21.74 -25.40
C PRO A 497 -59.51 -20.37 -24.70
N VAL A 498 -60.36 -19.54 -25.31
CA VAL A 498 -61.63 -18.97 -24.82
C VAL A 498 -61.70 -18.32 -23.42
N SER A 499 -62.32 -17.14 -23.47
CA SER A 499 -62.72 -16.18 -22.45
C SER A 499 -63.73 -16.67 -21.40
N ASP A 500 -63.83 -15.88 -20.31
CA ASP A 500 -65.06 -15.36 -19.67
C ASP A 500 -64.72 -14.98 -18.21
N SER A 501 -65.26 -13.96 -17.53
CA SER A 501 -66.25 -12.91 -17.83
C SER A 501 -66.27 -11.92 -16.64
N ALA A 502 -66.76 -10.70 -16.89
CA ALA A 502 -67.49 -9.80 -15.97
C ALA A 502 -66.78 -9.25 -14.69
N SER A 503 -66.93 -8.00 -14.24
CA SER A 503 -67.84 -6.89 -14.58
C SER A 503 -67.38 -5.58 -13.93
N THR A 504 -67.37 -4.51 -14.73
CA THR A 504 -67.77 -3.09 -14.47
C THR A 504 -67.97 -2.58 -13.04
N GLN A 505 -67.37 -1.42 -12.68
CA GLN A 505 -68.06 -0.11 -12.65
C GLN A 505 -67.16 1.08 -12.22
N ASP A 506 -67.17 2.09 -13.09
CA ASP A 506 -67.13 3.55 -12.95
C ASP A 506 -66.13 4.29 -12.04
N VAL A 507 -65.31 5.04 -12.77
CA VAL A 507 -64.44 6.15 -12.39
C VAL A 507 -65.26 7.44 -12.39
N THR A 508 -65.11 8.26 -11.35
CA THR A 508 -65.38 9.72 -11.44
C THR A 508 -64.07 10.48 -11.22
N GLU A 509 -63.90 11.52 -12.03
CA GLU A 509 -62.69 12.34 -12.21
C GLU A 509 -62.33 13.19 -10.98
N ALA A 510 -61.02 13.36 -10.72
CA ALA A 510 -60.32 14.65 -10.81
C ALA A 510 -58.94 14.64 -10.12
N GLY A 511 -57.92 15.21 -10.77
CA GLY A 511 -56.88 15.96 -10.05
C GLY A 511 -55.52 15.30 -9.82
N ALA A 512 -54.65 15.38 -10.84
CA ALA A 512 -53.24 15.76 -10.78
C ALA A 512 -52.25 15.13 -9.75
N SER A 513 -51.14 14.66 -10.33
CA SER A 513 -49.75 14.68 -9.83
C SER A 513 -49.17 13.45 -9.10
N ARG A 514 -48.37 12.70 -9.89
CA ARG A 514 -47.09 12.04 -9.57
C ARG A 514 -46.91 11.42 -8.16
N GLY A 515 -47.20 10.11 -8.07
CA GLY A 515 -46.15 9.09 -7.99
C GLY A 515 -45.42 8.84 -6.65
N HIS A 516 -45.96 7.86 -5.91
CA HIS A 516 -45.29 6.79 -5.14
C HIS A 516 -44.68 7.01 -3.74
N VAL A 517 -45.36 6.41 -2.76
CA VAL A 517 -44.87 5.77 -1.51
C VAL A 517 -45.69 4.45 -1.37
N PRO A 518 -45.32 3.41 -0.60
CA PRO A 518 -44.05 2.68 -0.42
C PRO A 518 -44.19 1.20 -0.90
N MET A 519 -43.09 0.46 -1.09
CA MET A 519 -43.15 -1.01 -1.22
C MET A 519 -42.44 -1.69 -0.05
N THR A 520 -43.23 -2.31 0.82
CA THR A 520 -42.83 -3.39 1.70
C THR A 520 -42.96 -4.70 0.93
N LEU A 521 -41.91 -5.54 0.88
CA LEU A 521 -42.08 -6.96 0.53
C LEU A 521 -41.09 -7.82 1.29
N ARG A 522 -41.68 -8.74 2.07
CA ARG A 522 -41.04 -9.71 2.96
C ARG A 522 -40.28 -10.79 2.18
N CYS A 523 -39.26 -11.29 2.86
CA CYS A 523 -38.42 -12.45 2.57
C CYS A 523 -39.20 -13.75 2.28
N ARG A 524 -38.68 -14.62 1.40
CA ARG A 524 -38.78 -16.08 1.55
C ARG A 524 -37.64 -16.83 0.83
N SER A 525 -37.02 -17.72 1.62
CA SER A 525 -36.12 -18.84 1.26
C SER A 525 -34.62 -18.57 1.01
N MET A 526 -33.82 -18.87 2.05
CA MET A 526 -32.42 -19.30 1.94
C MET A 526 -32.42 -20.84 1.89
N TYR A 527 -31.82 -21.44 0.86
CA TYR A 527 -31.50 -22.88 0.88
C TYR A 527 -30.05 -23.09 1.33
N TRP A 528 -29.89 -23.87 2.40
CA TRP A 528 -28.63 -24.37 2.93
C TRP A 528 -28.32 -25.77 2.37
N ARG A 529 -27.08 -26.03 1.97
CA ARG A 529 -26.53 -27.40 1.85
C ARG A 529 -25.25 -27.53 2.66
N ARG A 530 -25.25 -28.50 3.58
CA ARG A 530 -24.10 -28.97 4.37
C ARG A 530 -23.24 -29.97 3.56
N PRO A 531 -22.01 -30.29 4.02
CA PRO A 531 -20.92 -30.81 3.20
C PRO A 531 -20.91 -32.33 3.15
N SER A 532 -20.45 -32.91 2.04
CA SER A 532 -20.05 -34.32 1.99
C SER A 532 -18.69 -34.46 1.32
N LEU A 533 -17.70 -34.78 2.14
CA LEU A 533 -16.46 -35.46 1.76
C LEU A 533 -16.78 -36.92 1.37
N ARG A 534 -16.27 -37.39 0.22
CA ARG A 534 -15.72 -38.74 0.07
C ARG A 534 -14.58 -38.75 -0.95
N LEU A 535 -13.43 -39.26 -0.50
CA LEU A 535 -12.33 -39.79 -1.30
C LEU A 535 -12.62 -41.26 -1.63
N SER A 536 -12.23 -41.71 -2.82
CA SER A 536 -11.67 -43.07 -2.99
C SER A 536 -10.72 -43.14 -4.19
N THR A 537 -9.55 -43.70 -3.91
CA THR A 537 -8.33 -43.91 -4.70
C THR A 537 -8.30 -45.17 -5.58
N ARG A 538 -7.31 -45.21 -6.50
CA ARG A 538 -6.72 -46.32 -7.32
C ARG A 538 -7.30 -46.43 -8.75
N CYS A 539 -6.51 -46.34 -9.83
CA CYS A 539 -5.31 -47.14 -10.14
C CYS A 539 -4.07 -46.34 -10.56
N ALA A 540 -2.92 -46.99 -10.35
CA ALA A 540 -1.56 -46.49 -10.43
C ALA A 540 -0.76 -47.12 -11.59
N ARG A 541 0.45 -46.56 -11.81
CA ARG A 541 1.65 -47.05 -12.54
C ARG A 541 1.71 -46.68 -14.04
N TYR A 542 2.64 -45.83 -14.49
CA TYR A 542 4.12 -45.84 -14.53
C TYR A 542 4.70 -46.82 -15.57
N LEU A 543 5.72 -46.33 -16.31
CA LEU A 543 6.56 -46.95 -17.36
C LEU A 543 6.08 -46.71 -18.80
N ASN A 544 6.90 -46.41 -19.80
CA ASN A 544 8.27 -45.89 -19.95
C ASN A 544 8.48 -45.70 -21.47
N SER A 545 9.44 -44.85 -21.86
CA SER A 545 10.22 -44.93 -23.11
C SER A 545 9.52 -45.17 -24.46
N VAL A 546 9.70 -44.25 -25.40
CA VAL A 546 10.30 -44.44 -26.74
C VAL A 546 9.90 -43.22 -27.57
N GLY A 547 10.89 -42.53 -28.12
CA GLY A 547 10.68 -41.36 -28.95
C GLY A 547 9.84 -41.68 -30.19
N ARG A 548 8.94 -40.75 -30.52
CA ARG A 548 8.56 -40.37 -31.89
C ARG A 548 7.65 -39.16 -31.84
N GLN A 549 7.93 -38.21 -32.72
CA GLN A 549 7.11 -37.04 -33.04
C GLN A 549 5.67 -37.45 -33.31
N TRP A 550 4.72 -36.70 -32.76
CA TRP A 550 3.37 -36.63 -33.34
C TRP A 550 2.92 -35.18 -33.47
N THR A 551 2.48 -34.91 -34.67
CA THR A 551 1.97 -33.68 -35.26
C THR A 551 0.67 -33.24 -34.60
N TRP A 552 0.46 -31.93 -34.50
CA TRP A 552 -0.86 -31.36 -34.24
C TRP A 552 -1.79 -31.71 -35.40
N SER A 553 -2.77 -32.58 -35.17
CA SER A 553 -3.95 -32.67 -36.03
C SER A 553 -5.00 -31.70 -35.51
N CYS A 554 -5.17 -30.60 -36.23
CA CYS A 554 -6.31 -29.70 -36.03
C CYS A 554 -7.59 -30.45 -36.45
N PRO A 555 -8.66 -30.52 -35.63
CA PRO A 555 -9.91 -31.10 -36.09
C PRO A 555 -10.54 -30.20 -37.17
N ARG A 556 -10.75 -30.78 -38.36
CA ARG A 556 -11.52 -30.16 -39.47
C ARG A 556 -12.90 -29.74 -38.96
N VAL A 557 -13.22 -28.45 -39.07
CA VAL A 557 -14.60 -27.97 -38.92
C VAL A 557 -15.27 -28.00 -40.29
N ARG A 558 -16.26 -28.86 -40.46
CA ARG A 558 -17.11 -28.92 -41.65
C ARG A 558 -18.35 -28.05 -41.38
N THR A 559 -18.62 -27.06 -42.24
CA THR A 559 -19.85 -26.25 -42.14
C THR A 559 -21.05 -27.05 -42.65
N ALA A 560 -22.26 -26.68 -42.22
CA ALA A 560 -23.51 -27.37 -42.55
C ALA A 560 -23.88 -27.38 -44.05
N ASN A 561 -23.08 -26.74 -44.90
CA ASN A 561 -23.33 -26.55 -46.33
C ASN A 561 -22.26 -27.20 -47.22
N GLY A 562 -21.32 -27.96 -46.64
CA GLY A 562 -20.39 -28.82 -47.37
C GLY A 562 -19.25 -28.13 -48.16
N ARG A 563 -18.83 -26.91 -47.79
CA ARG A 563 -17.63 -26.28 -48.36
C ARG A 563 -16.51 -26.12 -47.32
N ASP A 564 -15.30 -26.53 -47.70
CA ASP A 564 -14.09 -26.41 -46.90
C ASP A 564 -13.48 -25.01 -47.05
N LEU A 565 -13.17 -24.33 -45.93
CA LEU A 565 -12.43 -23.05 -45.92
C LEU A 565 -11.00 -23.29 -45.40
N TRP A 566 -10.01 -22.86 -46.19
CA TRP A 566 -8.60 -22.86 -45.81
C TRP A 566 -8.19 -21.49 -45.24
N TRP A 567 -7.53 -21.48 -44.09
CA TRP A 567 -7.00 -20.25 -43.48
C TRP A 567 -5.66 -19.86 -44.12
N ARG A 568 -5.61 -18.74 -44.87
CA ARG A 568 -4.39 -18.05 -45.31
C ARG A 568 -4.11 -16.85 -44.38
N GLY A 569 -2.85 -16.65 -44.02
CA GLY A 569 -2.43 -15.69 -42.99
C GLY A 569 -1.93 -14.31 -43.45
N TRP A 570 -1.27 -13.63 -42.48
CA TRP A 570 -0.33 -12.48 -42.54
C TRP A 570 -0.92 -11.03 -42.58
N PRO A 571 -0.16 -9.94 -42.26
CA PRO A 571 0.20 -9.42 -40.92
C PRO A 571 -0.18 -7.90 -40.69
N PRO A 572 0.71 -6.92 -40.41
CA PRO A 572 0.75 -6.09 -39.19
C PRO A 572 0.33 -4.59 -39.33
N GLY A 573 -0.01 -3.94 -38.20
CA GLY A 573 0.03 -2.47 -38.00
C GLY A 573 -1.24 -1.66 -38.36
N PRO A 574 -1.27 -0.32 -38.13
CA PRO A 574 -1.56 0.29 -36.82
C PRO A 574 -2.69 1.36 -36.81
N ARG A 575 -3.13 1.72 -35.58
CA ARG A 575 -3.82 2.97 -35.12
C ARG A 575 -5.31 3.23 -35.44
N TRP A 576 -6.11 3.23 -34.35
CA TRP A 576 -7.24 4.09 -33.86
C TRP A 576 -7.86 5.14 -34.81
N PRO A 577 -9.16 5.57 -34.69
CA PRO A 577 -9.99 5.63 -33.47
C PRO A 577 -11.49 5.25 -33.66
N GLY A 578 -12.26 5.13 -32.57
CA GLY A 578 -13.72 5.22 -32.65
C GLY A 578 -14.49 4.25 -31.75
N THR A 579 -15.15 4.83 -30.74
CA THR A 579 -16.45 4.43 -30.18
C THR A 579 -16.82 2.95 -30.25
N ILE A 580 -16.75 2.28 -29.10
CA ILE A 580 -17.31 0.94 -28.90
C ILE A 580 -18.46 1.06 -27.88
N THR A 581 -19.65 0.75 -28.36
CA THR A 581 -20.88 0.42 -27.61
C THR A 581 -20.79 -0.92 -26.90
#